data_AF-A0A2V8YMX9-F1
#
_entry.id   AF-A0A2V8YMX9-F1
#
_cell.length_a   1.000
_cell.length_b   1.000
_cell.length_c   1.000
_cell.angle_alpha   90.00
_cell.angle_beta   90.00
_cell.angle_gamma   90.00
#
_symmetry.space_group_name_H-M   'P 1'
#
loop_
_entity.id
_entity.type
_entity.pdbx_description
1 polymer ?
#
loop_
_entity_poly.entity_id
_entity_poly.type
_entity_poly.pdbx_seq_one_letter_code
_entity_poly.pdbx_strand_id
1 'polypeptide(L)'
;MAPPTTTQSKASTLQPAQGSENGDFLMALGKRVRELRNRRGLTRKQVSQEADVSERHLAQLEAGEGMFAPQIDEPTERRLIQRFLERLPRHRLEDLVFRLMRDFGHEEKGRRMRIALIGMRGAGKSTLGAKLAAETNNRFVELDSEIEKDTGMPLGEIFSLYGQSGFRAIEKRTLEKVLKENERAVISVGGGLVSEKETFDDLLSHCYTVWLKAQPEEHMSRVMAQGDFRPMEANDQAMEDLRRILEAREPLYRKADLVLDTSGSSVEESFAKLKATLQANLQ
;
A
#
# COMPACT_ATOMS: atom_id res chain seq x y z
N MET A 1 41.28 32.45 -20.62
CA MET A 1 41.57 32.75 -19.20
C MET A 1 40.57 33.79 -18.73
N ALA A 2 39.92 33.50 -17.59
CA ALA A 2 38.65 34.07 -17.17
C ALA A 2 38.71 35.53 -16.64
N PRO A 3 37.59 36.26 -16.71
CA PRO A 3 37.28 37.48 -15.96
C PRO A 3 36.51 37.13 -14.65
N PRO A 4 35.77 38.04 -13.99
CA PRO A 4 36.20 38.80 -12.82
C PRO A 4 35.49 38.42 -11.49
N THR A 5 36.01 39.02 -10.41
CA THR A 5 35.50 39.23 -9.04
C THR A 5 34.03 38.89 -8.76
N THR A 6 33.79 38.07 -7.73
CA THR A 6 32.49 38.01 -7.03
C THR A 6 32.70 37.94 -5.52
N THR A 7 32.25 39.01 -4.89
CA THR A 7 31.82 39.22 -3.50
C THR A 7 31.48 37.96 -2.72
N GLN A 8 32.29 37.62 -1.70
CA GLN A 8 31.86 36.72 -0.63
C GLN A 8 31.12 37.53 0.44
N SER A 9 29.79 37.49 0.36
CA SER A 9 28.90 37.98 1.41
C SER A 9 28.93 37.03 2.59
N LYS A 10 29.22 37.58 3.78
CA LYS A 10 29.22 36.91 5.08
C LYS A 10 27.89 36.19 5.31
N ALA A 11 27.97 34.88 5.59
CA ALA A 11 26.87 34.08 6.09
C ALA A 11 26.40 34.67 7.43
N SER A 12 25.14 35.10 7.47
CA SER A 12 24.45 35.49 8.69
C SER A 12 24.28 34.28 9.59
N THR A 13 25.07 34.20 10.65
CA THR A 13 24.85 33.27 11.76
C THR A 13 23.58 33.72 12.50
N LEU A 14 22.44 33.14 12.13
CA LEU A 14 21.20 33.26 12.90
C LEU A 14 21.42 32.59 14.27
N GLN A 15 21.48 33.42 15.31
CA GLN A 15 21.46 32.98 16.71
C GLN A 15 20.08 32.39 17.05
N PRO A 16 20.00 31.26 17.79
CA PRO A 16 18.73 30.73 18.23
C PRO A 16 18.18 31.55 19.41
N ALA A 17 17.13 32.34 19.14
CA ALA A 17 16.32 33.02 20.13
C ALA A 17 15.32 32.04 20.81
N GLN A 18 15.82 31.10 21.61
CA GLN A 18 15.00 30.18 22.43
C GLN A 18 15.37 30.17 23.93
N GLY A 19 16.11 31.19 24.40
CA GLY A 19 16.62 31.25 25.76
C GLY A 19 15.63 31.66 26.85
N SER A 20 14.54 32.38 26.53
CA SER A 20 13.69 33.02 27.55
C SER A 20 12.56 32.13 28.08
N GLU A 21 11.78 31.47 27.21
CA GLU A 21 10.61 30.68 27.65
C GLU A 21 11.00 29.43 28.46
N ASN A 22 12.09 28.76 28.06
CA ASN A 22 12.62 27.62 28.81
C ASN A 22 13.20 28.03 30.17
N GLY A 23 13.78 29.22 30.27
CA GLY A 23 14.28 29.78 31.52
C GLY A 23 13.14 30.06 32.50
N ASP A 24 12.04 30.66 32.03
CA ASP A 24 10.89 30.99 32.85
C ASP A 24 10.18 29.73 33.39
N PHE A 25 10.04 28.69 32.56
CA PHE A 25 9.48 27.41 32.97
C PHE A 25 10.34 26.71 34.03
N LEU A 26 11.66 26.62 33.81
CA LEU A 26 12.57 25.97 34.75
C LEU A 26 12.63 26.71 36.09
N MET A 27 12.57 28.03 36.06
CA MET A 27 12.52 28.84 37.28
C MET A 27 11.23 28.59 38.08
N ALA A 28 10.08 28.49 37.41
CA ALA A 28 8.81 28.18 38.05
C ALA A 28 8.79 26.75 38.63
N LEU A 29 9.30 25.77 37.88
CA LEU A 29 9.39 24.38 38.30
C LEU A 29 10.34 24.22 39.49
N GLY A 30 11.52 24.84 39.43
CA GLY A 30 12.52 24.82 40.49
C GLY A 30 12.00 25.42 41.80
N LYS A 31 11.27 26.55 41.71
CA LYS A 31 10.57 27.15 42.85
C LYS A 31 9.56 26.19 43.46
N ARG A 32 8.77 25.50 42.63
CA ARG A 32 7.72 24.58 43.08
C ARG A 32 8.29 23.34 43.79
N VAL A 33 9.35 22.76 43.25
CA VAL A 33 10.06 21.61 43.86
C VAL A 33 10.63 22.01 45.22
N ARG A 34 11.29 23.17 45.30
CA ARG A 34 11.85 23.72 46.55
C ARG A 34 10.76 23.94 47.61
N GLU A 35 9.63 24.53 47.21
CA GLU A 35 8.49 24.77 48.11
C GLU A 35 7.91 23.46 48.66
N LEU A 36 7.68 22.46 47.79
CA LEU A 36 7.13 21.17 48.21
C LEU A 36 8.08 20.42 49.13
N ARG A 37 9.39 20.44 48.82
CA ARG A 37 10.42 19.83 49.65
C ARG A 37 10.46 20.47 51.03
N ASN A 38 10.47 21.80 51.11
CA ASN A 38 10.47 22.53 52.38
C ASN A 38 9.19 22.30 53.19
N ARG A 39 8.01 22.25 52.54
CA ARG A 39 6.73 21.93 53.20
C ARG A 39 6.71 20.53 53.81
N ARG A 40 7.40 19.58 53.20
CA ARG A 40 7.54 18.20 53.71
C ARG A 40 8.69 18.02 54.70
N GLY A 41 9.44 19.09 55.02
CA GLY A 41 10.60 19.01 55.91
C GLY A 41 11.74 18.15 55.37
N LEU A 42 11.78 17.91 54.06
CA LEU A 42 12.76 17.04 53.43
C LEU A 42 14.02 17.83 53.05
N THR A 43 15.17 17.22 53.28
CA THR A 43 16.46 17.71 52.76
C THR A 43 16.58 17.38 51.27
N ARG A 44 17.43 18.11 50.56
CA ARG A 44 17.68 17.85 49.13
C ARG A 44 18.20 16.42 48.92
N LYS A 45 19.09 15.95 49.81
CA LYS A 45 19.61 14.57 49.83
C LYS A 45 18.53 13.50 49.98
N GLN A 46 17.50 13.73 50.79
CA GLN A 46 16.39 12.79 50.96
C GLN A 46 15.54 12.71 49.69
N VAL A 47 15.18 13.85 49.10
CA VAL A 47 14.41 13.89 47.85
C VAL A 47 15.20 13.29 46.69
N SER A 48 16.51 13.51 46.64
CA SER A 48 17.37 12.94 45.60
C SER A 48 17.41 11.41 45.69
N GLN A 49 17.44 10.85 46.90
CA GLN A 49 17.39 9.40 47.13
C GLN A 49 16.03 8.79 46.78
N GLU A 50 14.93 9.45 47.15
CA GLU A 50 13.57 8.97 46.85
C GLU A 50 13.23 9.04 45.35
N ALA A 51 13.73 10.07 44.66
CA ALA A 51 13.44 10.29 43.24
C ALA A 51 14.47 9.68 42.29
N ASP A 52 15.46 8.95 42.81
CA ASP A 52 16.57 8.35 42.04
C ASP A 52 17.27 9.37 41.10
N VAL A 53 17.52 10.57 41.62
CA VAL A 53 18.25 11.64 40.91
C VAL A 53 19.47 12.07 41.69
N SER A 54 20.50 12.59 41.03
CA SER A 54 21.66 13.11 41.74
C SER A 54 21.29 14.38 42.53
N GLU A 55 21.88 14.55 43.73
CA GLU A 55 21.67 15.75 44.54
C GLU A 55 22.09 17.03 43.79
N ARG A 56 23.09 16.92 42.90
CA ARG A 56 23.53 17.99 41.99
C ARG A 56 22.46 18.36 40.98
N HIS A 57 21.81 17.39 40.34
CA HIS A 57 20.73 17.65 39.38
C HIS A 57 19.51 18.26 40.07
N LEU A 58 19.18 17.80 41.28
CA LEU A 58 18.10 18.39 42.06
C LEU A 58 18.42 19.83 42.50
N ALA A 59 19.69 20.14 42.77
CA ALA A 59 20.12 21.51 43.08
C ALA A 59 20.02 22.43 41.85
N GLN A 60 20.41 21.95 40.68
CA GLN A 60 20.28 22.67 39.40
C GLN A 60 18.81 22.93 39.06
N LEU A 61 17.96 21.89 39.14
CA LEU A 61 16.52 22.02 38.95
C LEU A 61 15.91 23.06 39.89
N GLU A 62 16.23 23.01 41.19
CA GLU A 62 15.75 24.01 42.16
C GLU A 62 16.26 25.43 41.88
N ALA A 63 17.40 25.57 41.22
CA ALA A 63 17.95 26.86 40.78
C ALA A 63 17.35 27.35 39.45
N GLY A 64 16.52 26.53 38.79
CA GLY A 64 16.02 26.80 37.43
C GLY A 64 17.09 26.61 36.35
N GLU A 65 18.17 25.90 36.68
CA GLU A 65 19.29 25.60 35.79
C GLU A 65 19.19 24.15 35.30
N GLY A 66 19.38 23.91 34.01
CA GLY A 66 19.49 22.55 33.48
C GLY A 66 19.00 22.41 32.04
N MET A 67 19.58 21.45 31.31
CA MET A 67 19.02 20.96 30.06
C MET A 67 17.89 19.97 30.38
N PHE A 68 16.71 20.48 30.74
CA PHE A 68 15.50 19.73 30.43
C PHE A 68 15.23 19.98 28.95
N ALA A 69 15.75 19.11 28.09
CA ALA A 69 15.12 18.94 26.80
C ALA A 69 13.73 18.35 27.13
N PRO A 70 12.61 19.06 26.91
CA PRO A 70 11.33 18.39 26.97
C PRO A 70 11.43 17.22 25.99
N GLN A 71 11.31 15.98 26.49
CA GLN A 71 10.90 14.90 25.62
C GLN A 71 9.57 15.38 25.05
N ILE A 72 9.59 15.78 23.79
CA ILE A 72 8.40 16.11 23.04
C ILE A 72 7.50 14.89 23.23
N ASP A 73 6.44 15.05 24.04
CA ASP A 73 5.53 13.97 24.37
C ASP A 73 5.06 13.40 23.03
N GLU A 74 5.45 12.16 22.76
CA GLU A 74 5.02 11.47 21.56
C GLU A 74 3.49 11.52 21.53
N PRO A 75 2.86 11.99 20.43
CA PRO A 75 1.41 12.18 20.38
C PRO A 75 0.67 10.96 20.91
N THR A 76 -0.38 11.16 21.70
CA THR A 76 -1.12 10.08 22.38
C THR A 76 -1.52 8.97 21.41
N GLU A 77 -1.87 9.35 20.18
CA GLU A 77 -2.20 8.49 19.05
C GLU A 77 -1.04 7.52 18.73
N ARG A 78 0.19 8.02 18.65
CA ARG A 78 1.36 7.22 18.30
C ARG A 78 1.72 6.24 19.42
N ARG A 79 1.60 6.66 20.68
CA ARG A 79 1.77 5.77 21.85
C ARG A 79 0.70 4.68 21.91
N LEU A 80 -0.55 5.00 21.55
CA LEU A 80 -1.64 4.02 21.46
C LEU A 80 -1.43 3.03 20.31
N ILE A 81 -1.04 3.52 19.13
CA ILE A 81 -0.72 2.69 17.97
C ILE A 81 0.40 1.72 18.33
N GLN A 82 1.50 2.18 18.92
CA GLN A 82 2.62 1.31 19.29
C GLN A 82 2.20 0.20 20.26
N ARG A 83 1.46 0.53 21.32
CA ARG A 83 0.93 -0.48 22.27
C ARG A 83 -0.02 -1.47 21.60
N PHE A 84 -0.80 -1.03 20.61
CA PHE A 84 -1.68 -1.91 19.85
C PHE A 84 -0.87 -2.86 18.98
N LEU A 85 0.14 -2.35 18.27
CA LEU A 85 1.04 -3.15 17.42
C LEU A 85 1.81 -4.20 18.20
N GLU A 86 2.31 -3.87 19.39
CA GLU A 86 3.04 -4.80 20.29
C GLU A 86 2.19 -6.00 20.74
N ARG A 87 0.86 -5.86 20.74
CA ARG A 87 -0.09 -6.90 21.17
C ARG A 87 -0.65 -7.73 20.01
N LEU A 88 -0.38 -7.36 18.77
CA LEU A 88 -0.89 -8.08 17.60
C LEU A 88 -0.12 -9.38 17.38
N PRO A 89 -0.82 -10.49 17.05
CA PRO A 89 -0.17 -11.68 16.52
C PRO A 89 0.62 -11.37 15.24
N ARG A 90 1.76 -12.04 15.03
CA ARG A 90 2.65 -11.81 13.86
C ARG A 90 1.90 -11.79 12.52
N HIS A 91 1.03 -12.77 12.27
CA HIS A 91 0.26 -12.83 11.02
C HIS A 91 -0.61 -11.58 10.79
N ARG A 92 -1.21 -11.00 11.85
CA ARG A 92 -2.01 -9.78 11.73
C ARG A 92 -1.14 -8.55 11.55
N LEU A 93 0.05 -8.55 12.15
CA LEU A 93 1.01 -7.48 11.99
C LEU A 93 1.51 -7.44 10.55
N GLU A 94 1.82 -8.60 9.96
CA GLU A 94 2.19 -8.73 8.54
C GLU A 94 1.08 -8.19 7.61
N ASP A 95 -0.17 -8.62 7.82
CA ASP A 95 -1.32 -8.11 7.05
C ASP A 95 -1.55 -6.60 7.22
N LEU A 96 -1.22 -6.05 8.39
CA LEU A 96 -1.36 -4.62 8.68
C LEU A 96 -0.24 -3.82 8.03
N VAL A 97 1.02 -4.27 8.17
CA VAL A 97 2.18 -3.66 7.51
C VAL A 97 1.97 -3.65 6.00
N PHE A 98 1.51 -4.76 5.44
CA PHE A 98 1.17 -4.86 4.02
C PHE A 98 0.15 -3.79 3.60
N ARG A 99 -0.98 -3.68 4.33
CA ARG A 99 -2.01 -2.67 4.02
C ARG A 99 -1.49 -1.25 4.18
N LEU A 100 -0.73 -0.97 5.23
CA LEU A 100 -0.15 0.36 5.46
C LEU A 100 0.86 0.73 4.37
N MET A 101 1.70 -0.21 3.94
CA MET A 101 2.64 0.02 2.84
C MET A 101 1.93 0.20 1.50
N ARG A 102 0.87 -0.57 1.25
CA ARG A 102 0.03 -0.43 0.06
C ARG A 102 -0.70 0.92 0.01
N ASP A 103 -1.28 1.34 1.13
CA ASP A 103 -2.17 2.50 1.18
C ASP A 103 -1.42 3.82 1.45
N PHE A 104 -0.26 3.76 2.12
CA PHE A 104 0.50 4.94 2.58
C PHE A 104 2.01 4.87 2.33
N GLY A 105 2.50 3.85 1.63
CA GLY A 105 3.93 3.73 1.32
C GLY A 105 4.43 4.83 0.38
N HIS A 106 5.74 5.13 0.43
CA HIS A 106 6.38 6.12 -0.46
C HIS A 106 6.19 5.83 -1.96
N GLU A 107 5.80 4.60 -2.31
CA GLU A 107 5.55 4.14 -3.68
C GLU A 107 4.08 4.26 -4.13
N GLU A 108 3.17 4.83 -3.31
CA GLU A 108 1.75 4.96 -3.66
C GLU A 108 1.55 5.68 -5.00
N LYS A 109 2.39 6.69 -5.27
CA LYS A 109 2.38 7.39 -6.57
C LYS A 109 2.75 6.47 -7.72
N GLY A 110 3.74 5.59 -7.54
CA GLY A 110 4.13 4.58 -8.54
C GLY A 110 3.04 3.52 -8.74
N ARG A 111 2.38 3.10 -7.65
CA ARG A 111 1.23 2.19 -7.66
C ARG A 111 0.10 2.71 -8.54
N ARG A 112 -0.25 3.99 -8.38
CA ARG A 112 -1.28 4.68 -9.17
C ARG A 112 -0.96 4.81 -10.67
N MET A 113 0.30 4.65 -11.08
CA MET A 113 0.69 4.68 -12.49
C MET A 113 0.53 3.34 -13.22
N ARG A 114 0.36 2.24 -12.48
CA ARG A 114 0.12 0.90 -13.02
C ARG A 114 -1.30 0.48 -12.69
N ILE A 115 -2.14 0.30 -13.70
CA ILE A 115 -3.53 -0.09 -13.49
C ILE A 115 -3.65 -1.59 -13.78
N ALA A 116 -3.94 -2.39 -12.77
CA ALA A 116 -4.12 -3.83 -12.90
C ALA A 116 -5.61 -4.21 -12.94
N LEU A 117 -6.05 -4.82 -14.02
CA LEU A 117 -7.41 -5.33 -14.20
C LEU A 117 -7.50 -6.77 -13.75
N ILE A 118 -8.31 -7.02 -12.73
CA ILE A 118 -8.59 -8.36 -12.19
C ILE A 118 -10.05 -8.74 -12.43
N GLY A 119 -10.33 -10.04 -12.49
CA GLY A 119 -11.68 -10.56 -12.69
C GLY A 119 -11.68 -11.85 -13.49
N MET A 120 -12.83 -12.52 -13.53
CA MET A 120 -12.98 -13.78 -14.25
C MET A 120 -12.75 -13.64 -15.76
N ARG A 121 -12.48 -14.76 -16.44
CA ARG A 121 -12.48 -14.79 -17.91
C ARG A 121 -13.85 -14.30 -18.41
N GLY A 122 -13.87 -13.55 -19.51
CA GLY A 122 -15.09 -12.89 -20.00
C GLY A 122 -15.46 -11.60 -19.26
N ALA A 123 -14.76 -11.18 -18.19
CA ALA A 123 -15.03 -9.90 -17.51
C ALA A 123 -14.77 -8.64 -18.37
N GLY A 124 -14.19 -8.79 -19.56
CA GLY A 124 -13.83 -7.66 -20.43
C GLY A 124 -12.46 -7.04 -20.14
N LYS A 125 -11.59 -7.70 -19.37
CA LYS A 125 -10.23 -7.21 -19.03
C LYS A 125 -9.41 -6.82 -20.26
N SER A 126 -9.33 -7.69 -21.27
CA SER A 126 -8.55 -7.42 -22.48
C SER A 126 -9.14 -6.26 -23.28
N THR A 127 -10.46 -6.23 -23.44
CA THR A 127 -11.15 -5.18 -24.21
C THR A 127 -11.07 -3.82 -23.53
N LEU A 128 -11.42 -3.72 -22.24
CA LEU A 128 -11.36 -2.47 -21.49
C LEU A 128 -9.93 -2.04 -21.22
N GLY A 129 -9.03 -2.98 -20.98
CA GLY A 129 -7.60 -2.73 -20.76
C GLY A 129 -6.91 -2.16 -21.99
N ALA A 130 -7.13 -2.76 -23.17
CA ALA A 130 -6.59 -2.23 -24.41
C ALA A 130 -7.12 -0.81 -24.72
N LYS A 131 -8.43 -0.57 -24.53
CA LYS A 131 -9.02 0.77 -24.67
C LYS A 131 -8.41 1.78 -23.68
N LEU A 132 -8.24 1.40 -22.42
CA LEU A 132 -7.67 2.26 -21.38
C LEU A 132 -6.20 2.59 -21.67
N ALA A 133 -5.42 1.61 -22.11
CA ALA A 133 -4.02 1.80 -22.48
C ALA A 133 -3.88 2.76 -23.66
N ALA A 134 -4.72 2.60 -24.69
CA ALA A 134 -4.73 3.49 -25.85
C ALA A 134 -5.10 4.94 -25.46
N GLU A 135 -6.14 5.13 -24.67
CA GLU A 135 -6.60 6.45 -24.22
C GLU A 135 -5.57 7.15 -23.33
N THR A 136 -4.87 6.39 -22.48
CA THR A 136 -3.88 6.95 -21.55
C THR A 136 -2.45 6.96 -22.10
N ASN A 137 -2.27 6.55 -23.36
CA ASN A 137 -0.97 6.40 -24.02
C ASN A 137 0.04 5.58 -23.21
N ASN A 138 -0.43 4.48 -22.61
CA ASN A 138 0.37 3.55 -21.83
C ASN A 138 0.43 2.18 -22.52
N ARG A 139 1.40 1.34 -22.15
CA ARG A 139 1.47 -0.03 -22.63
C ARG A 139 0.34 -0.87 -22.04
N PHE A 140 -0.33 -1.65 -22.89
CA PHE A 140 -1.19 -2.73 -22.45
C PHE A 140 -0.37 -4.02 -22.32
N VAL A 141 -0.45 -4.68 -21.17
CA VAL A 141 0.24 -5.94 -20.88
C VAL A 141 -0.78 -6.98 -20.47
N GLU A 142 -0.83 -8.09 -21.19
CA GLU A 142 -1.59 -9.27 -20.76
C GLU A 142 -0.61 -10.27 -20.17
N LEU A 143 -0.76 -10.58 -18.88
CA LEU A 143 0.20 -11.42 -18.17
C LEU A 143 0.29 -12.82 -18.80
N ASP A 144 -0.85 -13.39 -19.19
CA ASP A 144 -0.94 -14.67 -19.89
C ASP A 144 -0.11 -14.66 -21.20
N SER A 145 -0.20 -13.58 -21.99
CA SER A 145 0.55 -13.44 -23.24
C SER A 145 2.05 -13.22 -23.01
N GLU A 146 2.45 -12.51 -21.96
CA GLU A 146 3.86 -12.39 -21.58
C GLU A 146 4.42 -13.73 -21.06
N ILE A 147 3.62 -14.55 -20.38
CA ILE A 147 4.02 -15.92 -20.00
C ILE A 147 4.29 -16.78 -21.23
N GLU A 148 3.36 -16.79 -22.21
CA GLU A 148 3.54 -17.56 -23.45
C GLU A 148 4.78 -17.09 -24.23
N LYS A 149 5.02 -15.78 -24.27
CA LYS A 149 6.19 -15.19 -24.91
C LYS A 149 7.50 -15.53 -24.21
N ASP A 150 7.53 -15.46 -22.88
CA ASP A 150 8.74 -15.73 -22.09
C ASP A 150 9.11 -17.22 -22.07
N THR A 151 8.11 -18.10 -22.15
CA THR A 151 8.32 -19.56 -22.15
C THR A 151 8.44 -20.15 -23.56
N GLY A 152 7.96 -19.45 -24.59
CA GLY A 152 7.86 -19.96 -25.95
C GLY A 152 6.81 -21.08 -26.12
N MET A 153 5.92 -21.26 -25.14
CA MET A 153 4.93 -22.35 -25.09
C MET A 153 3.53 -21.78 -24.86
N PRO A 154 2.48 -22.30 -25.53
CA PRO A 154 1.11 -21.97 -25.21
C PRO A 154 0.76 -22.38 -23.76
N LEU A 155 -0.15 -21.65 -23.11
CA LEU A 155 -0.53 -21.93 -21.72
C LEU A 155 -0.97 -23.38 -21.50
N GLY A 156 -1.70 -23.97 -22.46
CA GLY A 156 -2.16 -25.36 -22.37
C GLY A 156 -1.00 -26.37 -22.26
N GLU A 157 0.11 -26.11 -22.95
CA GLU A 157 1.32 -26.96 -22.88
C GLU A 157 2.03 -26.76 -21.55
N ILE A 158 2.09 -25.52 -21.04
CA ILE A 158 2.67 -25.24 -19.72
C ILE A 158 1.92 -26.02 -18.63
N PHE A 159 0.58 -25.98 -18.64
CA PHE A 159 -0.21 -26.75 -17.69
C PHE A 159 -0.01 -28.27 -17.84
N SER A 160 0.13 -28.76 -19.07
CA SER A 160 0.31 -30.20 -19.33
C SER A 160 1.69 -30.71 -18.89
N LEU A 161 2.74 -29.91 -19.09
CA LEU A 161 4.13 -30.31 -18.80
C LEU A 161 4.54 -30.02 -17.36
N TYR A 162 4.14 -28.88 -16.82
CA TYR A 162 4.61 -28.38 -15.52
C TYR A 162 3.53 -28.40 -14.43
N GLY A 163 2.29 -28.73 -14.79
CA GLY A 163 1.16 -28.70 -13.88
C GLY A 163 0.82 -27.29 -13.38
N GLN A 164 -0.13 -27.23 -12.45
CA GLN A 164 -0.60 -25.97 -11.90
C GLN A 164 0.47 -25.26 -11.06
N SER A 165 1.24 -25.98 -10.25
CA SER A 165 2.30 -25.38 -9.41
C SER A 165 3.40 -24.75 -10.25
N GLY A 166 3.82 -25.41 -11.33
CA GLY A 166 4.81 -24.86 -12.26
C GLY A 166 4.31 -23.62 -12.97
N PHE A 167 3.05 -23.61 -13.43
CA PHE A 167 2.42 -22.42 -13.98
C PHE A 167 2.41 -21.26 -12.96
N ARG A 168 2.08 -21.50 -11.68
CA ARG A 168 2.10 -20.45 -10.65
C ARG A 168 3.47 -19.85 -10.41
N ALA A 169 4.52 -20.67 -10.41
CA ALA A 169 5.89 -20.19 -10.29
C ALA A 169 6.30 -19.30 -11.48
N ILE A 170 5.88 -19.68 -12.69
CA ILE A 170 6.10 -18.87 -13.91
C ILE A 170 5.28 -17.57 -13.85
N GLU A 171 4.00 -17.65 -13.49
CA GLU A 171 3.08 -16.50 -13.36
C GLU A 171 3.64 -15.45 -12.40
N LYS A 172 4.14 -15.87 -11.23
CA LYS A 172 4.78 -14.98 -10.25
C LYS A 172 6.01 -14.28 -10.84
N ARG A 173 6.94 -15.04 -11.43
CA ARG A 173 8.17 -14.49 -12.03
C ARG A 173 7.87 -13.51 -13.16
N THR A 174 6.90 -13.82 -14.01
CA THR A 174 6.49 -12.93 -15.11
C THR A 174 5.86 -11.66 -14.56
N LEU A 175 5.04 -11.74 -13.51
CA LEU A 175 4.47 -10.54 -12.86
C LEU A 175 5.57 -9.64 -12.30
N GLU A 176 6.52 -10.20 -11.54
CA GLU A 176 7.66 -9.45 -10.99
C GLU A 176 8.45 -8.72 -12.08
N LYS A 177 8.71 -9.41 -13.20
CA LYS A 177 9.38 -8.83 -14.37
C LYS A 177 8.56 -7.68 -14.98
N VAL A 178 7.26 -7.89 -15.22
CA VAL A 178 6.36 -6.87 -15.78
C VAL A 178 6.33 -5.63 -14.89
N LEU A 179 6.22 -5.80 -13.57
CA LEU A 179 6.20 -4.69 -12.62
C LEU A 179 7.52 -3.91 -12.64
N LYS A 180 8.65 -4.62 -12.74
CA LYS A 180 9.98 -4.00 -12.79
C LYS A 180 10.25 -3.24 -14.09
N GLU A 181 9.82 -3.79 -15.22
CA GLU A 181 10.11 -3.22 -16.55
C GLU A 181 9.17 -2.06 -16.94
N ASN A 182 8.00 -1.96 -16.31
CA ASN A 182 6.98 -1.00 -16.70
C ASN A 182 6.67 -0.03 -15.55
N GLU A 183 7.17 1.20 -15.61
CA GLU A 183 6.80 2.25 -14.65
C GLU A 183 5.34 2.71 -14.79
N ARG A 184 4.80 2.64 -16.02
CA ARG A 184 3.40 2.98 -16.34
C ARG A 184 2.82 1.95 -17.31
N ALA A 185 1.73 1.30 -16.93
CA ALA A 185 1.10 0.27 -17.75
C ALA A 185 -0.34 0.00 -17.33
N VAL A 186 -1.12 -0.54 -18.25
CA VAL A 186 -2.37 -1.22 -17.94
C VAL A 186 -2.12 -2.71 -18.06
N ILE A 187 -2.33 -3.46 -16.98
CA ILE A 187 -1.98 -4.88 -16.87
C ILE A 187 -3.27 -5.67 -16.71
N SER A 188 -3.49 -6.70 -17.52
CA SER A 188 -4.53 -7.71 -17.27
C SER A 188 -3.89 -8.98 -16.72
N VAL A 189 -4.53 -9.60 -15.72
CA VAL A 189 -4.04 -10.85 -15.12
C VAL A 189 -5.06 -11.97 -15.26
N GLY A 190 -4.60 -13.21 -15.25
CA GLY A 190 -5.43 -14.40 -15.24
C GLY A 190 -6.39 -14.41 -14.05
N GLY A 191 -7.63 -14.88 -14.24
CA GLY A 191 -8.66 -14.87 -13.19
C GLY A 191 -8.32 -15.78 -11.99
N GLY A 192 -7.32 -16.64 -12.11
CA GLY A 192 -6.84 -17.49 -11.01
C GLY A 192 -5.77 -16.84 -10.12
N LEU A 193 -5.14 -15.74 -10.54
CA LEU A 193 -4.01 -15.13 -9.83
C LEU A 193 -4.39 -14.71 -8.40
N VAL A 194 -5.63 -14.24 -8.20
CA VAL A 194 -6.13 -13.81 -6.89
C VAL A 194 -6.11 -14.91 -5.82
N SER A 195 -6.09 -16.17 -6.23
CA SER A 195 -6.01 -17.33 -5.33
C SER A 195 -4.58 -17.61 -4.83
N GLU A 196 -3.56 -17.04 -5.46
CA GLU A 196 -2.16 -17.14 -5.04
C GLU A 196 -1.80 -15.94 -4.16
N LYS A 197 -1.79 -16.13 -2.84
CA LYS A 197 -1.65 -15.04 -1.86
C LYS A 197 -0.45 -14.14 -2.15
N GLU A 198 0.74 -14.72 -2.30
CA GLU A 198 1.99 -13.96 -2.50
C GLU A 198 1.92 -13.10 -3.77
N THR A 199 1.62 -13.73 -4.91
CA THR A 199 1.53 -13.05 -6.21
C THR A 199 0.45 -11.97 -6.22
N PHE A 200 -0.69 -12.22 -5.56
CA PHE A 200 -1.75 -11.23 -5.47
C PHE A 200 -1.42 -10.07 -4.55
N ASP A 201 -0.72 -10.33 -3.44
CA ASP A 201 -0.22 -9.30 -2.54
C ASP A 201 0.79 -8.40 -3.30
N ASP A 202 1.69 -8.97 -4.10
CA ASP A 202 2.61 -8.21 -4.96
C ASP A 202 1.86 -7.32 -5.97
N LEU A 203 0.79 -7.84 -6.58
CA LEU A 203 -0.05 -7.06 -7.50
C LEU A 203 -0.72 -5.88 -6.77
N LEU A 204 -1.29 -6.13 -5.60
CA LEU A 204 -1.99 -5.13 -4.80
C LEU A 204 -1.05 -4.02 -4.29
N SER A 205 0.20 -4.35 -3.94
CA SER A 205 1.17 -3.37 -3.45
C SER A 205 1.78 -2.50 -4.57
N HIS A 206 1.90 -3.03 -5.79
CA HIS A 206 2.60 -2.34 -6.89
C HIS A 206 1.69 -1.74 -7.97
N CYS A 207 0.39 -2.08 -7.97
CA CYS A 207 -0.60 -1.56 -8.91
C CYS A 207 -1.85 -1.00 -8.22
N TYR A 208 -2.49 -0.04 -8.88
CA TYR A 208 -3.89 0.31 -8.62
C TYR A 208 -4.79 -0.73 -9.27
N THR A 209 -5.48 -1.50 -8.45
CA THR A 209 -6.24 -2.68 -8.88
C THR A 209 -7.71 -2.37 -9.12
N VAL A 210 -8.23 -2.82 -10.27
CA VAL A 210 -9.62 -2.67 -10.65
C VAL A 210 -10.23 -4.05 -10.88
N TRP A 211 -11.20 -4.42 -10.05
CA TRP A 211 -12.01 -5.60 -10.26
C TRP A 211 -13.14 -5.30 -11.25
N LEU A 212 -13.07 -5.94 -12.42
CA LEU A 212 -14.16 -5.98 -13.38
C LEU A 212 -15.14 -7.10 -13.00
N LYS A 213 -16.31 -6.71 -12.47
CA LYS A 213 -17.40 -7.60 -12.09
C LYS A 213 -18.39 -7.73 -13.24
N ALA A 214 -18.91 -8.94 -13.45
CA ALA A 214 -20.06 -9.20 -14.29
C ALA A 214 -20.86 -10.37 -13.70
N GLN A 215 -22.11 -10.53 -14.11
CA GLN A 215 -22.92 -11.69 -13.75
C GLN A 215 -22.33 -12.97 -14.35
N PRO A 216 -22.44 -14.13 -13.66
CA PRO A 216 -21.96 -15.42 -14.15
C PRO A 216 -22.40 -15.75 -15.58
N GLU A 217 -23.66 -15.45 -15.90
CA GLU A 217 -24.28 -15.71 -17.20
C GLU A 217 -23.63 -14.88 -18.31
N GLU A 218 -23.23 -13.64 -18.00
CA GLU A 218 -22.51 -12.78 -18.95
C GLU A 218 -21.06 -13.23 -19.15
N HIS A 219 -20.38 -13.69 -18.09
CA HIS A 219 -19.06 -14.31 -18.24
C HIS A 219 -19.12 -15.47 -19.21
N MET A 220 -20.11 -16.36 -19.04
CA MET A 220 -20.30 -17.52 -19.90
C MET A 220 -20.58 -17.11 -21.36
N SER A 221 -21.56 -16.23 -21.56
CA SER A 221 -21.93 -15.75 -22.90
C SER A 221 -20.74 -15.12 -23.65
N ARG A 222 -19.94 -14.29 -22.97
CA ARG A 222 -18.76 -13.63 -23.57
C ARG A 222 -17.63 -14.62 -23.88
N VAL A 223 -17.41 -15.64 -23.02
CA VAL A 223 -16.42 -16.70 -23.26
C VAL A 223 -16.82 -17.56 -24.46
N MET A 224 -18.10 -17.92 -24.57
CA MET A 224 -18.64 -18.67 -25.69
C MET A 224 -18.49 -17.91 -27.01
N ALA A 225 -18.78 -16.61 -27.02
CA ALA A 225 -18.61 -15.76 -28.19
C ALA A 225 -17.15 -15.65 -28.67
N GLN A 226 -16.18 -15.93 -27.79
CA GLN A 226 -14.75 -15.94 -28.10
C GLN A 226 -14.24 -17.29 -28.62
N GLY A 227 -15.13 -18.27 -28.85
CA GLY A 227 -14.78 -19.58 -29.39
C GLY A 227 -14.13 -20.53 -28.38
N ASP A 228 -14.21 -20.20 -27.08
CA ASP A 228 -13.77 -21.09 -26.01
C ASP A 228 -14.94 -21.96 -25.56
N PHE A 229 -15.04 -23.15 -26.15
CA PHE A 229 -16.13 -24.11 -25.92
C PHE A 229 -15.89 -25.06 -24.74
N ARG A 230 -14.77 -24.94 -24.03
CA ARG A 230 -14.53 -25.70 -22.77
C ARG A 230 -15.69 -25.62 -21.77
N PRO A 231 -16.47 -24.51 -21.69
CA PRO A 231 -17.67 -24.46 -20.88
C PRO A 231 -18.89 -25.22 -21.42
N MET A 232 -18.96 -25.56 -22.72
CA MET A 232 -20.08 -26.27 -23.35
C MET A 232 -20.06 -27.78 -23.12
N GLU A 233 -18.91 -28.39 -22.80
CA GLU A 233 -18.82 -29.85 -22.62
C GLU A 233 -19.55 -30.36 -21.36
N ALA A 234 -20.06 -29.47 -20.49
CA ALA A 234 -20.79 -29.84 -19.27
C ALA A 234 -22.00 -28.94 -18.90
N ASN A 235 -22.69 -28.37 -19.90
CA ASN A 235 -23.96 -27.60 -19.90
C ASN A 235 -24.44 -26.96 -18.56
N ASP A 236 -24.95 -27.73 -17.59
CA ASP A 236 -25.45 -27.19 -16.30
C ASP A 236 -24.39 -27.21 -15.19
N GLN A 237 -23.56 -28.26 -15.14
CA GLN A 237 -22.50 -28.41 -14.13
C GLN A 237 -21.43 -27.31 -14.30
N ALA A 238 -21.13 -26.93 -15.54
CA ALA A 238 -20.17 -25.86 -15.84
C ALA A 238 -20.63 -24.48 -15.30
N MET A 239 -21.93 -24.18 -15.38
CA MET A 239 -22.49 -22.94 -14.83
C MET A 239 -22.49 -22.96 -13.30
N GLU A 240 -22.81 -24.09 -12.68
CA GLU A 240 -22.69 -24.23 -11.22
C GLU A 240 -21.24 -24.10 -10.76
N ASP A 241 -20.30 -24.74 -11.43
CA ASP A 241 -18.88 -24.67 -11.10
C ASP A 241 -18.35 -23.24 -11.26
N LEU A 242 -18.77 -22.52 -12.31
CA LEU A 242 -18.45 -21.10 -12.48
C LEU A 242 -18.98 -20.26 -11.32
N ARG A 243 -20.23 -20.49 -10.88
CA ARG A 243 -20.82 -19.81 -9.72
C ARG A 243 -20.03 -20.10 -8.44
N ARG A 244 -19.67 -21.37 -8.19
CA ARG A 244 -18.84 -21.77 -7.03
C ARG A 244 -17.47 -21.10 -7.05
N ILE A 245 -16.81 -21.06 -8.20
CA ILE A 245 -15.50 -20.39 -8.36
C ILE A 245 -15.62 -18.89 -8.09
N LEU A 246 -16.67 -18.25 -8.62
CA LEU A 246 -16.94 -16.83 -8.38
C LEU A 246 -17.19 -16.55 -6.90
N GLU A 247 -18.03 -17.34 -6.24
CA GLU A 247 -18.32 -17.20 -4.82
C GLU A 247 -17.06 -17.37 -3.97
N ALA A 248 -16.22 -18.37 -4.27
CA ALA A 248 -14.96 -18.58 -3.58
C ALA A 248 -13.94 -17.44 -3.80
N ARG A 249 -13.93 -16.83 -5.00
CA ARG A 249 -12.97 -15.76 -5.35
C ARG A 249 -13.46 -14.36 -5.06
N GLU A 250 -14.75 -14.12 -4.88
CA GLU A 250 -15.31 -12.79 -4.61
C GLU A 250 -14.65 -12.08 -3.41
N PRO A 251 -14.41 -12.74 -2.25
CA PRO A 251 -13.70 -12.11 -1.14
C PRO A 251 -12.28 -11.65 -1.50
N LEU A 252 -11.62 -12.34 -2.44
CA LEU A 252 -10.28 -12.01 -2.92
C LEU A 252 -10.35 -10.85 -3.91
N TYR A 253 -11.26 -10.91 -4.88
CA TYR A 253 -11.47 -9.81 -5.83
C TYR A 253 -11.86 -8.49 -5.14
N ARG A 254 -12.63 -8.56 -4.04
CA ARG A 254 -13.03 -7.38 -3.25
C ARG A 254 -11.86 -6.66 -2.57
N LYS A 255 -10.66 -7.27 -2.51
CA LYS A 255 -9.45 -6.58 -2.04
C LYS A 255 -8.94 -5.50 -3.00
N ALA A 256 -9.47 -5.46 -4.22
CA ALA A 256 -9.14 -4.44 -5.21
C ALA A 256 -9.44 -3.02 -4.72
N ASP A 257 -8.69 -2.03 -5.23
CA ASP A 257 -8.91 -0.62 -4.92
C ASP A 257 -10.24 -0.11 -5.48
N LEU A 258 -10.66 -0.63 -6.65
CA LEU A 258 -11.90 -0.26 -7.31
C LEU A 258 -12.68 -1.49 -7.77
N VAL A 259 -14.01 -1.45 -7.63
CA VAL A 259 -14.92 -2.41 -8.24
C VAL A 259 -15.73 -1.72 -9.34
N LEU A 260 -15.71 -2.28 -10.54
CA LEU A 260 -16.49 -1.82 -11.68
C LEU A 260 -17.43 -2.94 -12.14
N ASP A 261 -18.73 -2.72 -11.98
CA ASP A 261 -19.73 -3.62 -12.54
C ASP A 261 -19.96 -3.30 -14.03
N THR A 262 -19.75 -4.30 -14.87
CA THR A 262 -19.89 -4.23 -16.34
C THR A 262 -21.14 -4.94 -16.83
N SER A 263 -22.02 -5.38 -15.92
CA SER A 263 -23.24 -6.07 -16.28
C SER A 263 -24.29 -5.18 -16.93
N GLY A 264 -24.98 -5.74 -17.92
CA GLY A 264 -26.00 -5.06 -18.73
C GLY A 264 -25.51 -3.81 -19.47
N SER A 265 -24.20 -3.54 -19.50
CA SER A 265 -23.61 -2.32 -20.07
C SER A 265 -22.84 -2.64 -21.35
N SER A 266 -22.88 -1.74 -22.33
CA SER A 266 -22.01 -1.86 -23.51
C SER A 266 -20.53 -1.69 -23.14
N VAL A 267 -19.63 -2.04 -24.06
CA VAL A 267 -18.19 -1.83 -23.86
C VAL A 267 -17.89 -0.33 -23.70
N GLU A 268 -18.55 0.51 -24.49
CA GLU A 268 -18.42 1.97 -24.48
C GLU A 268 -18.89 2.56 -23.15
N GLU A 269 -20.05 2.13 -22.64
CA GLU A 269 -20.57 2.56 -21.34
C GLU A 269 -19.66 2.10 -20.19
N SER A 270 -19.25 0.84 -20.21
CA SER A 270 -18.33 0.27 -19.21
C SER A 270 -17.00 1.02 -19.21
N PHE A 271 -16.48 1.38 -20.39
CA PHE A 271 -15.26 2.15 -20.54
C PHE A 271 -15.42 3.59 -20.02
N ALA A 272 -16.53 4.25 -20.33
CA ALA A 272 -16.83 5.59 -19.82
C ALA A 272 -16.91 5.59 -18.29
N LYS A 273 -17.59 4.60 -17.69
CA LYS A 273 -17.65 4.41 -16.23
C LYS A 273 -16.25 4.16 -15.64
N LEU A 274 -15.45 3.28 -16.25
CA LEU A 274 -14.08 3.00 -15.83
C LEU A 274 -13.24 4.29 -15.82
N LYS A 275 -13.26 5.04 -16.92
CA LYS A 275 -12.51 6.29 -17.06
C LYS A 275 -12.91 7.32 -16.02
N ALA A 276 -14.21 7.58 -15.86
CA ALA A 276 -14.72 8.55 -14.90
C ALA A 276 -14.30 8.20 -13.47
N THR A 277 -14.38 6.91 -13.12
CA THR A 277 -14.04 6.45 -11.77
C THR A 277 -12.53 6.50 -11.51
N LEU A 278 -11.71 6.13 -12.50
CA LEU A 278 -10.25 6.26 -12.39
C LEU A 278 -9.82 7.73 -12.25
N GLN A 279 -10.43 8.64 -13.02
CA GLN A 279 -10.14 10.07 -12.91
C GLN A 279 -10.48 10.63 -11.52
N ALA A 280 -11.58 10.18 -10.91
CA ALA A 280 -11.97 10.64 -9.58
C ALA A 280 -11.04 10.13 -8.46
N ASN A 281 -10.43 8.95 -8.63
CA ASN A 281 -9.62 8.31 -7.57
C ASN A 281 -8.10 8.49 -7.74
N LEU A 282 -7.64 8.78 -8.96
CA LEU A 282 -6.20 8.96 -9.26
C LEU A 282 -5.74 10.42 -9.26
N GLN A 283 -6.67 11.38 -9.12
CA GLN A 283 -6.36 12.82 -8.95
C GLN A 283 -5.83 13.14 -7.55
#